data_AF-A0A1V9Y8Q7-F1
#
_entry.id   AF-A0A1V9Y8Q7-F1
#
_cell.length_a   1.000
_cell.length_b   1.000
_cell.length_c   1.000
_cell.angle_alpha   90.00
_cell.angle_beta   90.00
_cell.angle_gamma   90.00
#
_symmetry.space_group_name_H-M   'P 1'
#
loop_
_entity.id
_entity.type
_entity.pdbx_description
1 polymer ?
#
loop_
_entity_poly.entity_id
_entity_poly.type
_entity_poly.pdbx_seq_one_letter_code
_entity_poly.pdbx_strand_id
1 'polypeptide(L)'
;MSSEVRPFESIDDEYLHRLYQLLSLIWLWLSFTFSVWYLYLLAPCFVNDLWWPNYNASGSQAFLIDTINYLTKVHPNVGNVDITSALSDQNYGKEMVYPNEYPIEGAAHQLTSLLYAISAIRNMSTPFTLWIPTQYCWVDFGKQWEIATTEQRQQRCYTKFSHNAAVYLEGVLRNTQWSKFIASFGGPGDLFTVGIQQAFEETQAGQIWLKATSSCNTTLDDEFIYWESFNLSTFHVLDGLLSFHYHDTMYVFDIKSWKLHAFQHGISGALDKRLQLAIPLPNEY
;
A
#
# COMPACT_ATOMS: atom_id res chain seq x y z
N MET A 1 -88.03 19.54 -32.78
CA MET A 1 -87.98 18.68 -31.58
C MET A 1 -87.90 17.24 -32.06
N SER A 2 -86.69 16.70 -32.22
CA SER A 2 -86.45 15.27 -32.48
C SER A 2 -85.57 14.74 -31.37
N SER A 3 -86.10 13.77 -30.66
CA SER A 3 -85.58 13.15 -29.44
C SER A 3 -84.28 12.38 -29.67
N GLU A 4 -83.27 12.67 -28.85
CA GLU A 4 -82.09 11.82 -28.64
C GLU A 4 -82.53 10.45 -28.12
N VAL A 5 -82.26 9.40 -28.89
CA VAL A 5 -82.39 8.01 -28.46
C VAL A 5 -81.07 7.61 -27.83
N ARG A 6 -81.02 7.47 -26.50
CA ARG A 6 -79.87 6.85 -25.81
C ARG A 6 -79.83 5.35 -26.13
N PRO A 7 -78.66 4.75 -26.44
CA PRO A 7 -78.57 3.32 -26.67
C PRO A 7 -78.89 2.57 -25.38
N PHE A 8 -79.67 1.49 -25.51
CA PHE A 8 -79.96 0.55 -24.43
C PHE A 8 -78.74 -0.36 -24.27
N GLU A 9 -77.93 -0.14 -23.23
CA GLU A 9 -76.88 -1.08 -22.81
C GLU A 9 -77.54 -2.45 -22.53
N SER A 10 -77.05 -3.49 -23.20
CA SER A 10 -77.54 -4.85 -22.98
C SER A 10 -77.05 -5.33 -21.62
N ILE A 11 -77.91 -6.03 -20.87
CA ILE A 11 -77.59 -6.54 -19.52
C ILE A 11 -76.29 -7.37 -19.52
N ASP A 12 -75.97 -8.05 -20.63
CA ASP A 12 -74.78 -8.86 -20.82
C ASP A 12 -73.47 -8.05 -20.86
N ASP A 13 -73.50 -6.81 -21.38
CA ASP A 13 -72.33 -5.91 -21.40
C ASP A 13 -71.97 -5.44 -19.98
N GLU A 14 -72.96 -5.24 -19.11
CA GLU A 14 -72.75 -4.83 -17.73
C GLU A 14 -72.08 -5.94 -16.90
N TYR A 15 -72.50 -7.20 -17.10
CA TYR A 15 -71.87 -8.35 -16.46
C TYR A 15 -70.44 -8.59 -16.96
N LEU A 16 -70.22 -8.43 -18.27
CA LEU A 16 -68.90 -8.55 -18.87
C LEU A 16 -67.95 -7.45 -18.33
N HIS A 17 -68.44 -6.22 -18.20
CA HIS A 17 -67.67 -5.11 -17.64
C HIS A 17 -67.32 -5.33 -16.16
N ARG A 18 -68.28 -5.82 -15.36
CA ARG A 18 -68.04 -6.22 -13.95
C ARG A 18 -67.03 -7.37 -13.83
N LEU A 19 -67.06 -8.35 -14.75
CA LEU A 19 -66.08 -9.44 -14.78
C LEU A 19 -64.67 -8.94 -15.09
N TYR A 20 -64.51 -8.06 -16.08
CA TYR A 20 -63.20 -7.44 -16.38
C TYR A 20 -62.69 -6.55 -15.23
N GLN A 21 -63.57 -5.86 -14.52
CA GLN A 21 -63.21 -5.11 -13.31
C GLN A 21 -62.71 -6.04 -12.19
N LEU A 22 -63.37 -7.19 -11.97
CA LEU A 22 -62.92 -8.18 -10.98
C LEU A 22 -61.57 -8.81 -11.38
N LEU A 23 -61.40 -9.19 -12.64
CA LEU A 23 -60.15 -9.76 -13.14
C LEU A 23 -58.99 -8.77 -13.05
N SER A 24 -59.21 -7.49 -13.36
CA SER A 24 -58.18 -6.46 -13.23
C SER A 24 -57.81 -6.19 -11.77
N LEU A 25 -58.79 -6.18 -10.86
CA LEU A 25 -58.52 -6.09 -9.41
C LEU A 25 -57.71 -7.30 -8.91
N ILE A 26 -58.07 -8.52 -9.30
CA ILE A 26 -57.34 -9.74 -8.93
C ILE A 26 -55.90 -9.68 -9.47
N TRP A 27 -55.72 -9.27 -10.72
CA TRP A 27 -54.41 -9.14 -11.34
C TRP A 27 -53.53 -8.09 -10.61
N LEU A 28 -54.11 -6.96 -10.22
CA LEU A 28 -53.42 -5.92 -9.43
C LEU A 28 -52.97 -6.45 -8.07
N TRP A 29 -53.86 -7.13 -7.35
CA TRP A 29 -53.54 -7.71 -6.03
C TRP A 29 -52.48 -8.81 -6.11
N LEU A 30 -52.56 -9.70 -7.11
CA LEU A 30 -51.54 -10.72 -7.35
C LEU A 30 -50.19 -10.08 -7.70
N SER A 31 -50.17 -9.09 -8.59
CA SER A 31 -48.93 -8.40 -8.99
C SER A 31 -48.29 -7.68 -7.81
N PHE A 32 -49.09 -7.03 -6.96
CA PHE A 32 -48.61 -6.42 -5.72
C PHE A 32 -48.03 -7.46 -4.75
N THR A 33 -48.74 -8.56 -4.54
CA THR A 33 -48.31 -9.63 -3.61
C THR A 33 -47.02 -10.29 -4.08
N PHE A 34 -46.89 -10.56 -5.38
CA PHE A 34 -45.66 -11.09 -5.96
C PHE A 34 -44.50 -10.09 -5.88
N SER A 35 -44.77 -8.80 -6.06
CA SER A 35 -43.74 -7.76 -5.90
C SER A 35 -43.23 -7.70 -4.46
N VAL A 36 -44.12 -7.77 -3.46
CA VAL A 36 -43.74 -7.79 -2.03
C VAL A 36 -42.98 -9.09 -1.70
N TRP A 37 -43.43 -10.23 -2.21
CA TRP A 37 -42.74 -11.51 -1.99
C TRP A 37 -41.35 -11.54 -2.62
N TYR A 38 -41.18 -10.95 -3.80
CA TYR A 38 -39.88 -10.79 -4.45
C TYR A 38 -38.91 -9.95 -3.60
N LEU A 39 -39.38 -8.84 -3.02
CA LEU A 39 -38.56 -8.03 -2.11
C LEU A 39 -38.17 -8.81 -0.85
N TYR A 40 -39.06 -9.66 -0.32
CA TYR A 40 -38.74 -10.52 0.81
C TYR A 40 -37.65 -11.54 0.49
N LEU A 41 -37.69 -12.15 -0.70
CA LEU A 41 -36.66 -13.08 -1.17
C LEU A 41 -35.30 -12.39 -1.34
N LEU A 42 -35.28 -11.13 -1.78
CA LEU A 42 -34.04 -10.37 -1.96
C LEU A 42 -33.53 -9.70 -0.69
N ALA A 43 -34.35 -9.56 0.36
CA ALA A 43 -33.99 -8.89 1.59
C ALA A 43 -32.65 -9.39 2.18
N PRO A 44 -32.34 -10.70 2.23
CA PRO A 44 -31.05 -11.19 2.74
C PRO A 44 -29.84 -10.77 1.89
N CYS A 45 -30.01 -10.58 0.58
CA CYS A 45 -28.94 -10.13 -0.32
C CYS A 45 -28.65 -8.64 -0.11
N PHE A 46 -29.67 -7.82 0.17
CA PHE A 46 -29.54 -6.38 0.37
C PHE A 46 -29.14 -5.96 1.80
N VAL A 47 -28.82 -6.91 2.69
CA VAL A 47 -28.28 -6.59 4.01
C VAL A 47 -26.87 -5.97 3.91
N ASN A 48 -26.18 -6.16 2.79
CA ASN A 48 -24.86 -5.60 2.51
C ASN A 48 -24.72 -5.14 1.04
N ASP A 49 -23.76 -4.24 0.80
CA ASP A 49 -23.47 -3.70 -0.53
C ASP A 49 -22.83 -4.73 -1.49
N LEU A 50 -22.47 -5.91 -0.99
CA LEU A 50 -21.87 -7.00 -1.79
C LEU A 50 -22.94 -7.91 -2.44
N TRP A 51 -24.21 -7.71 -2.12
CA TRP A 51 -25.33 -8.56 -2.56
C TRP A 51 -25.14 -10.03 -2.18
N TRP A 52 -24.34 -10.29 -1.14
CA TRP A 52 -23.98 -11.62 -0.69
C TRP A 52 -24.86 -12.01 0.51
N PRO A 53 -25.86 -12.88 0.33
CA PRO A 53 -26.72 -13.29 1.43
C PRO A 53 -25.94 -13.97 2.56
N ASN A 54 -26.28 -13.62 3.81
CA ASN A 54 -25.65 -14.13 5.04
C ASN A 54 -24.15 -13.81 5.19
N TYR A 55 -23.65 -12.78 4.49
CA TYR A 55 -22.30 -12.29 4.73
C TYR A 55 -22.17 -11.74 6.15
N ASN A 56 -21.21 -12.26 6.91
CA ASN A 56 -20.85 -11.70 8.22
C ASN A 56 -19.43 -11.11 8.20
N ALA A 57 -19.20 -10.12 9.06
CA ALA A 57 -17.89 -9.50 9.22
C ALA A 57 -16.90 -10.41 9.96
N SER A 58 -17.39 -11.34 10.77
CA SER A 58 -16.56 -12.17 11.66
C SER A 58 -16.07 -13.48 11.06
N GLY A 59 -16.62 -13.93 9.94
CA GLY A 59 -16.37 -15.24 9.33
C GLY A 59 -16.13 -15.12 7.84
N SER A 60 -17.16 -14.75 7.05
CA SER A 60 -17.06 -14.61 5.59
C SER A 60 -16.05 -13.54 5.18
N GLN A 61 -16.08 -12.38 5.85
CA GLN A 61 -15.11 -11.31 5.62
C GLN A 61 -13.70 -11.71 6.03
N ALA A 62 -13.54 -12.31 7.22
CA ALA A 62 -12.24 -12.76 7.72
C ALA A 62 -11.61 -13.83 6.80
N PHE A 63 -12.42 -14.78 6.33
CA PHE A 63 -12.01 -15.79 5.35
C PHE A 63 -11.54 -15.17 4.04
N LEU A 64 -12.29 -14.21 3.50
CA LEU A 64 -11.93 -13.54 2.26
C LEU A 64 -10.61 -12.76 2.41
N ILE A 65 -10.43 -12.06 3.54
CA ILE A 65 -9.19 -11.31 3.83
C ILE A 65 -8.00 -12.27 3.92
N ASP A 66 -8.10 -13.34 4.71
CA ASP A 66 -7.01 -14.33 4.85
C ASP A 66 -6.69 -14.99 3.51
N THR A 67 -7.71 -15.38 2.74
CA THR A 67 -7.53 -15.99 1.43
C THR A 67 -6.80 -15.05 0.47
N ILE A 68 -7.21 -13.78 0.41
CA ILE A 68 -6.55 -12.79 -0.45
C ILE A 68 -5.10 -12.56 0.00
N ASN A 69 -4.85 -12.46 1.30
CA ASN A 69 -3.51 -12.26 1.85
C ASN A 69 -2.60 -13.46 1.56
N TYR A 70 -3.11 -14.68 1.69
CA TYR A 70 -2.42 -15.91 1.31
C TYR A 70 -2.05 -15.92 -0.17
N LEU A 71 -3.04 -15.67 -1.04
CA LEU A 71 -2.86 -15.70 -2.47
C LEU A 71 -1.89 -14.61 -2.94
N THR A 72 -1.95 -13.41 -2.36
CA THR A 72 -1.01 -12.33 -2.64
C THR A 72 0.42 -12.70 -2.24
N LYS A 73 0.58 -13.43 -1.13
CA LYS A 73 1.88 -13.91 -0.65
C LYS A 73 2.48 -15.02 -1.53
N VAL A 74 1.67 -15.98 -1.98
CA VAL A 74 2.14 -17.15 -2.74
C VAL A 74 2.21 -16.87 -4.25
N HIS A 75 1.32 -16.03 -4.77
CA HIS A 75 1.08 -15.83 -6.20
C HIS A 75 0.95 -14.33 -6.57
N PRO A 76 2.04 -13.54 -6.48
CA PRO A 76 1.99 -12.09 -6.70
C PRO A 76 1.57 -11.66 -8.12
N ASN A 77 1.64 -12.56 -9.12
CA ASN A 77 1.46 -12.23 -10.54
C ASN A 77 0.36 -13.04 -11.24
N VAL A 78 -0.62 -13.60 -10.51
CA VAL A 78 -1.64 -14.47 -11.11
C VAL A 78 -2.94 -13.71 -11.34
N GLY A 79 -3.42 -13.71 -12.59
CA GLY A 79 -4.65 -13.00 -12.99
C GLY A 79 -5.93 -13.70 -12.52
N ASN A 80 -6.05 -15.01 -12.73
CA ASN A 80 -7.20 -15.79 -12.29
C ASN A 80 -6.78 -16.73 -11.16
N VAL A 81 -7.39 -16.58 -10.00
CA VAL A 81 -7.06 -17.37 -8.81
C VAL A 81 -8.31 -18.07 -8.30
N ASP A 82 -8.17 -19.35 -7.99
CA ASP A 82 -9.23 -20.14 -7.37
C ASP A 82 -9.21 -19.90 -5.85
N ILE A 83 -10.23 -19.21 -5.35
CA ILE A 83 -10.40 -18.89 -3.92
C ILE A 83 -10.53 -20.18 -3.09
N THR A 84 -10.99 -21.29 -3.67
CA THR A 84 -11.14 -22.57 -2.97
C THR A 84 -9.82 -23.31 -2.75
N SER A 85 -8.75 -22.89 -3.43
CA SER A 85 -7.40 -23.45 -3.24
C SER A 85 -6.69 -22.93 -1.99
N ALA A 86 -7.19 -21.84 -1.39
CA ALA A 86 -6.67 -21.31 -0.14
C ALA A 86 -7.19 -22.15 1.03
N LEU A 87 -6.42 -23.19 1.39
CA LEU A 87 -6.66 -23.98 2.59
C LEU A 87 -6.23 -23.16 3.81
N SER A 88 -7.20 -22.65 4.55
CA SER A 88 -6.97 -22.05 5.86
C SER A 88 -7.41 -23.02 6.96
N ASP A 89 -6.51 -23.34 7.88
CA ASP A 89 -6.80 -24.17 9.06
C ASP A 89 -7.69 -23.45 10.10
N GLN A 90 -8.07 -22.19 9.83
CA GLN A 90 -8.95 -21.40 10.69
C GLN A 90 -10.41 -21.82 10.57
N ASN A 91 -11.08 -21.87 11.73
CA ASN A 91 -12.52 -22.08 11.78
C ASN A 91 -13.26 -20.73 11.77
N TYR A 92 -13.76 -20.35 10.59
CA TYR A 92 -14.52 -19.12 10.34
C TYR A 92 -15.99 -19.17 10.80
N GLY A 93 -16.44 -20.26 11.43
CA GLY A 93 -17.79 -20.40 11.97
C GLY A 93 -17.99 -19.82 13.38
N LYS A 94 -16.98 -19.15 13.95
CA LYS A 94 -17.05 -18.55 15.29
C LYS A 94 -17.63 -17.12 15.24
N GLU A 95 -18.16 -16.67 16.38
CA GLU A 95 -18.85 -15.38 16.51
C GLU A 95 -17.95 -14.17 16.21
N MET A 96 -16.64 -14.27 16.50
CA MET A 96 -15.58 -13.33 16.10
C MET A 96 -14.32 -14.08 15.68
N VAL A 97 -13.89 -13.90 14.43
CA VAL A 97 -12.59 -14.33 13.93
C VAL A 97 -11.89 -13.10 13.36
N TYR A 98 -10.65 -12.89 13.78
CA TYR A 98 -9.78 -11.86 13.21
C TYR A 98 -8.95 -12.49 12.09
N PRO A 99 -8.68 -11.76 11.00
CA PRO A 99 -7.74 -12.21 9.98
C PRO A 99 -6.38 -12.50 10.62
N ASN A 100 -5.80 -13.64 10.29
CA ASN A 100 -4.50 -14.07 10.81
C ASN A 100 -3.34 -13.67 9.91
N GLU A 101 -3.56 -13.58 8.61
CA GLU A 101 -2.50 -13.22 7.68
C GLU A 101 -2.50 -11.71 7.47
N TYR A 102 -1.34 -11.08 7.72
CA TYR A 102 -1.16 -9.66 7.48
C TYR A 102 -0.79 -9.42 6.00
N PRO A 103 -1.49 -8.52 5.29
CA PRO A 103 -1.30 -8.29 3.85
C PRO A 103 0.14 -7.92 3.45
N ILE A 104 0.90 -7.34 4.38
CA ILE A 104 2.17 -6.67 4.09
C ILE A 104 3.36 -7.62 4.22
N GLU A 105 3.28 -8.72 4.99
CA GLU A 105 4.46 -9.55 5.26
C GLU A 105 4.98 -10.27 4.00
N GLY A 106 4.08 -10.75 3.13
CA GLY A 106 4.45 -11.41 1.87
C GLY A 106 5.00 -10.45 0.82
N ALA A 107 4.34 -9.30 0.65
CA ALA A 107 4.77 -8.25 -0.27
C ALA A 107 6.08 -7.60 0.19
N ALA A 108 6.27 -7.36 1.49
CA ALA A 108 7.44 -6.69 2.05
C ALA A 108 8.75 -7.43 1.73
N HIS A 109 8.75 -8.77 1.74
CA HIS A 109 9.95 -9.54 1.38
C HIS A 109 10.34 -9.35 -0.09
N GLN A 110 9.37 -9.30 -1.01
CA GLN A 110 9.66 -9.08 -2.44
C GLN A 110 10.08 -7.63 -2.71
N LEU A 111 9.46 -6.67 -2.02
CA LEU A 111 9.73 -5.23 -2.09
C LEU A 111 11.17 -4.86 -1.64
N THR A 112 11.85 -5.74 -0.90
CA THR A 112 13.19 -5.48 -0.36
C THR A 112 14.33 -6.10 -1.18
N SER A 113 14.01 -6.87 -2.22
CA SER A 113 15.01 -7.43 -3.12
C SER A 113 15.66 -6.35 -4.00
N LEU A 114 16.96 -6.49 -4.28
CA LEU A 114 17.69 -5.50 -5.07
C LEU A 114 17.16 -5.37 -6.51
N LEU A 115 16.89 -6.50 -7.18
CA LEU A 115 16.34 -6.49 -8.54
C LEU A 115 15.01 -5.74 -8.60
N TYR A 116 14.13 -5.99 -7.63
CA TYR A 116 12.87 -5.25 -7.52
C TYR A 116 13.14 -3.75 -7.29
N ALA A 117 14.00 -3.40 -6.35
CA ALA A 117 14.32 -2.00 -6.04
C ALA A 117 14.92 -1.25 -7.23
N ILE A 118 15.89 -1.84 -7.95
CA ILE A 118 16.49 -1.27 -9.15
C ILE A 118 15.40 -1.02 -10.20
N SER A 119 14.53 -2.00 -10.45
CA SER A 119 13.42 -1.86 -11.40
C SER A 119 12.42 -0.77 -10.98
N ALA A 120 12.11 -0.68 -9.69
CA ALA A 120 11.19 0.29 -9.12
C ALA A 120 11.76 1.72 -9.22
N ILE A 121 13.04 1.92 -8.91
CA ILE A 121 13.71 3.22 -9.03
C ILE A 121 13.72 3.69 -10.48
N ARG A 122 14.01 2.80 -11.44
CA ARG A 122 14.01 3.13 -12.88
C ARG A 122 12.63 3.52 -13.41
N ASN A 123 11.57 2.95 -12.84
CA ASN A 123 10.19 3.24 -13.23
C ASN A 123 9.56 4.39 -12.41
N MET A 124 10.24 4.85 -11.36
CA MET A 124 9.76 5.93 -10.50
C MET A 124 9.83 7.28 -11.23
N SER A 125 8.83 8.14 -10.99
CA SER A 125 8.88 9.49 -11.53
C SER A 125 9.91 10.35 -10.78
N THR A 126 10.60 11.20 -11.53
CA THR A 126 11.75 11.97 -11.05
C THR A 126 11.48 12.84 -9.82
N PRO A 127 10.30 13.47 -9.62
CA PRO A 127 10.04 14.23 -8.40
C PRO A 127 10.16 13.41 -7.12
N PHE A 128 10.00 12.09 -7.16
CA PHE A 128 10.12 11.21 -5.99
C PHE A 128 11.53 10.67 -5.74
N THR A 129 12.50 10.96 -6.61
CA THR A 129 13.89 10.44 -6.50
C THR A 129 14.53 10.74 -5.15
N LEU A 130 14.37 11.95 -4.63
CA LEU A 130 14.91 12.33 -3.32
C LEU A 130 13.92 12.09 -2.15
N TRP A 131 12.70 11.63 -2.44
CA TRP A 131 11.65 11.36 -1.45
C TRP A 131 11.48 9.87 -1.13
N ILE A 132 12.44 9.03 -1.50
CA ILE A 132 12.53 7.68 -0.96
C ILE A 132 12.67 7.82 0.56
N PRO A 133 11.80 7.18 1.38
CA PRO A 133 11.80 7.36 2.81
C PRO A 133 12.97 6.59 3.43
N THR A 134 14.17 7.07 3.21
CA THR A 134 15.42 6.52 3.70
C THR A 134 16.23 7.67 4.27
N GLN A 135 17.00 7.38 5.31
CA GLN A 135 18.01 8.33 5.75
C GLN A 135 19.32 7.89 5.12
N TYR A 136 19.85 8.72 4.20
CA TYR A 136 21.12 8.42 3.55
C TYR A 136 22.28 8.45 4.55
N CYS A 137 23.18 7.49 4.41
CA CYS A 137 24.40 7.38 5.20
C CYS A 137 25.62 7.75 4.35
N TRP A 138 25.62 7.35 3.07
CA TRP A 138 26.72 7.60 2.14
C TRP A 138 26.21 8.11 0.80
N VAL A 139 27.06 8.87 0.11
CA VAL A 139 26.81 9.26 -1.29
C VAL A 139 27.11 8.09 -2.22
N ASP A 140 28.25 7.43 -2.05
CA ASP A 140 28.77 6.40 -2.93
C ASP A 140 28.79 5.00 -2.29
N PHE A 141 28.77 3.95 -3.11
CA PHE A 141 28.89 2.57 -2.62
C PHE A 141 30.26 2.27 -1.98
N GLY A 142 31.31 3.02 -2.36
CA GLY A 142 32.63 2.95 -1.77
C GLY A 142 32.74 3.55 -0.36
N LYS A 143 31.67 4.18 0.16
CA LYS A 143 31.62 4.84 1.48
C LYS A 143 32.66 5.94 1.64
N GLN A 144 33.09 6.58 0.54
CA GLN A 144 34.06 7.67 0.59
C GLN A 144 33.47 8.94 1.19
N TRP A 145 32.18 9.19 0.93
CA TRP A 145 31.50 10.39 1.42
C TRP A 145 30.37 10.04 2.37
N GLU A 146 30.54 10.43 3.63
CA GLU A 146 29.56 10.28 4.70
C GLU A 146 28.62 11.48 4.74
N ILE A 147 27.32 11.23 4.77
CA ILE A 147 26.28 12.28 4.81
C ILE A 147 25.26 12.07 5.93
N ALA A 148 25.56 11.20 6.89
CA ALA A 148 24.71 11.09 8.05
C ALA A 148 24.73 12.37 8.90
N THR A 149 23.55 12.76 9.39
CA THR A 149 23.33 14.01 10.14
C THR A 149 24.07 14.08 11.47
N THR A 150 24.43 12.93 12.07
CA THR A 150 25.17 12.87 13.33
C THR A 150 26.19 11.73 13.30
N GLU A 151 27.26 11.87 14.06
CA GLU A 151 28.30 10.84 14.18
C GLU A 151 27.74 9.52 14.76
N GLN A 152 26.87 9.60 15.77
CA GLN A 152 26.19 8.42 16.31
C GLN A 152 25.36 7.68 15.26
N ARG A 153 24.72 8.42 14.35
CA ARG A 153 24.00 7.82 13.22
C ARG A 153 24.96 7.21 12.22
N GLN A 154 26.07 7.87 11.91
CA GLN A 154 27.12 7.32 11.03
C GLN A 154 27.68 6.00 11.57
N GLN A 155 27.98 5.91 12.87
CA GLN A 155 28.41 4.65 13.51
C GLN A 155 27.35 3.54 13.41
N ARG A 156 26.07 3.90 13.54
CA ARG A 156 24.97 2.96 13.31
C ARG A 156 24.89 2.50 11.85
N CYS A 157 25.14 3.40 10.89
CA CYS A 157 25.21 3.04 9.48
C CYS A 157 26.26 1.95 9.24
N TYR A 158 27.48 2.12 9.77
CA TYR A 158 28.54 1.11 9.66
C TYR A 158 28.16 -0.25 10.24
N THR A 159 27.59 -0.23 11.45
CA THR A 159 27.31 -1.46 12.21
C THR A 159 26.08 -2.21 11.71
N LYS A 160 25.06 -1.52 11.18
CA LYS A 160 23.75 -2.14 10.88
C LYS A 160 23.27 -2.00 9.44
N PHE A 161 23.66 -0.94 8.74
CA PHE A 161 23.06 -0.59 7.45
C PHE A 161 24.02 -0.66 6.27
N SER A 162 25.24 -1.14 6.48
CA SER A 162 26.27 -1.25 5.45
C SER A 162 25.87 -2.15 4.26
N HIS A 163 25.02 -3.15 4.48
CA HIS A 163 24.53 -4.07 3.44
C HIS A 163 23.19 -3.63 2.81
N ASN A 164 22.61 -2.53 3.30
CA ASN A 164 21.34 -1.99 2.81
C ASN A 164 21.59 -0.95 1.72
N ALA A 165 21.28 -1.27 0.46
CA ALA A 165 21.46 -0.37 -0.67
C ALA A 165 20.64 0.93 -0.56
N ALA A 166 19.53 0.94 0.20
CA ALA A 166 18.67 2.11 0.34
C ALA A 166 19.33 3.29 1.08
N VAL A 167 20.43 3.08 1.83
CA VAL A 167 21.12 4.17 2.53
C VAL A 167 22.22 4.83 1.68
N TYR A 168 22.39 4.40 0.43
CA TYR A 168 23.39 4.92 -0.51
C TYR A 168 22.69 5.72 -1.60
N LEU A 169 23.09 6.99 -1.76
CA LEU A 169 22.47 7.85 -2.76
C LEU A 169 22.81 7.43 -4.20
N GLU A 170 24.01 6.90 -4.42
CA GLU A 170 24.49 6.44 -5.73
C GLU A 170 23.54 5.46 -6.40
N GLY A 171 23.03 4.47 -5.64
CA GLY A 171 22.10 3.49 -6.19
C GLY A 171 20.83 4.11 -6.75
N VAL A 172 20.34 5.17 -6.10
CA VAL A 172 19.17 5.92 -6.57
C VAL A 172 19.54 6.72 -7.83
N LEU A 173 20.63 7.48 -7.80
CA LEU A 173 21.00 8.39 -8.89
C LEU A 173 21.37 7.66 -10.17
N ARG A 174 22.14 6.57 -10.08
CA ARG A 174 22.53 5.72 -11.23
C ARG A 174 21.35 5.10 -11.96
N ASN A 175 20.23 4.92 -11.27
CA ASN A 175 19.01 4.29 -11.79
C ASN A 175 17.92 5.31 -12.14
N THR A 176 18.23 6.61 -12.09
CA THR A 176 17.31 7.67 -12.51
C THR A 176 17.80 8.33 -13.79
N GLN A 177 16.87 8.87 -14.58
CA GLN A 177 17.25 9.62 -15.78
C GLN A 177 17.91 10.94 -15.39
N TRP A 178 19.23 11.02 -15.53
CA TRP A 178 20.05 12.15 -15.08
C TRP A 178 19.56 13.51 -15.58
N SER A 179 19.17 13.61 -16.85
CA SER A 179 18.67 14.87 -17.43
C SER A 179 17.40 15.37 -16.76
N LYS A 180 16.45 14.48 -16.44
CA LYS A 180 15.24 14.84 -15.69
C LYS A 180 15.56 15.16 -14.24
N PHE A 181 16.47 14.40 -13.63
CA PHE A 181 16.90 14.60 -12.25
C PHE A 181 17.50 15.99 -12.06
N ILE A 182 18.46 16.39 -12.91
CA ILE A 182 19.05 17.73 -12.88
C ILE A 182 18.01 18.81 -13.21
N ALA A 183 17.04 18.54 -14.08
CA ALA A 183 15.96 19.51 -14.32
C ALA A 183 15.03 19.71 -13.10
N SER A 184 15.00 18.77 -12.15
CA SER A 184 14.12 18.82 -10.97
C SER A 184 14.83 19.27 -9.70
N PHE A 185 16.12 18.94 -9.56
CA PHE A 185 16.90 19.15 -8.33
C PHE A 185 18.27 19.78 -8.56
N GLY A 186 18.64 20.01 -9.83
CA GLY A 186 19.86 20.69 -10.22
C GLY A 186 19.57 22.14 -10.65
N GLY A 187 20.59 22.99 -10.59
CA GLY A 187 20.46 24.43 -10.78
C GLY A 187 20.86 25.26 -9.56
N PRO A 188 21.04 26.59 -9.73
CA PRO A 188 21.47 27.46 -8.65
C PRO A 188 20.44 27.50 -7.51
N GLY A 189 20.82 27.02 -6.32
CA GLY A 189 19.95 27.02 -5.13
C GLY A 189 19.13 25.76 -4.93
N ASP A 190 19.17 24.80 -5.86
CA ASP A 190 18.44 23.54 -5.72
C ASP A 190 19.19 22.51 -4.86
N LEU A 191 18.41 21.55 -4.32
CA LEU A 191 18.84 20.60 -3.29
C LEU A 191 20.10 19.81 -3.66
N PHE A 192 20.17 19.27 -4.88
CA PHE A 192 21.32 18.45 -5.29
C PHE A 192 22.55 19.31 -5.57
N THR A 193 22.36 20.46 -6.22
CA THR A 193 23.47 21.36 -6.57
C THR A 193 24.19 21.84 -5.33
N VAL A 194 23.42 22.37 -4.37
CA VAL A 194 23.96 22.95 -3.13
C VAL A 194 24.44 21.85 -2.18
N GLY A 195 23.71 20.75 -2.07
CA GLY A 195 24.02 19.70 -1.10
C GLY A 195 25.20 18.81 -1.47
N ILE A 196 25.42 18.55 -2.77
CA ILE A 196 26.40 17.55 -3.22
C ILE A 196 27.24 18.08 -4.38
N GLN A 197 26.61 18.56 -5.46
CA GLN A 197 27.30 18.83 -6.72
C GLN A 197 28.44 19.83 -6.55
N GLN A 198 28.20 20.97 -5.88
CA GLN A 198 29.21 22.01 -5.68
C GLN A 198 30.46 21.48 -4.96
N ALA A 199 30.28 20.76 -3.85
CA ALA A 199 31.40 20.18 -3.11
C ALA A 199 32.16 19.12 -3.92
N PHE A 200 31.45 18.38 -4.78
CA PHE A 200 32.05 17.33 -5.61
C PHE A 200 32.81 17.92 -6.80
N GLU A 201 32.39 19.07 -7.33
CA GLU A 201 33.10 19.79 -8.38
C GLU A 201 34.45 20.35 -7.91
N GLU A 202 34.65 20.56 -6.61
CA GLU A 202 35.92 21.02 -6.04
C GLU A 202 37.00 19.93 -5.98
N THR A 203 36.61 18.64 -6.01
CA THR A 203 37.54 17.51 -5.83
C THR A 203 37.63 16.65 -7.10
N GLN A 204 38.84 16.14 -7.40
CA GLN A 204 39.02 15.27 -8.56
C GLN A 204 38.19 13.98 -8.44
N ALA A 205 38.12 13.41 -7.24
CA ALA A 205 37.32 12.21 -6.98
C ALA A 205 35.82 12.47 -7.18
N GLY A 206 35.30 13.60 -6.69
CA GLY A 206 33.91 14.00 -6.85
C GLY A 206 33.53 14.23 -8.32
N GLN A 207 34.39 14.89 -9.10
CA GLN A 207 34.18 15.07 -10.54
C GLN A 207 34.13 13.74 -11.31
N ILE A 208 34.99 12.78 -10.96
CA ILE A 208 34.98 11.44 -11.56
C ILE A 208 33.66 10.72 -11.22
N TRP A 209 33.24 10.76 -9.96
CA TRP A 209 31.99 10.16 -9.52
C TRP A 209 30.77 10.80 -10.19
N LEU A 210 30.70 12.14 -10.26
CA LEU A 210 29.62 12.86 -10.96
C LEU A 210 29.54 12.45 -12.44
N LYS A 211 30.69 12.33 -13.12
CA LYS A 211 30.73 11.89 -14.52
C LYS A 211 30.29 10.44 -14.68
N ALA A 212 30.73 9.55 -13.80
CA ALA A 212 30.35 8.13 -13.83
C ALA A 212 28.86 7.93 -13.58
N THR A 213 28.30 8.60 -12.56
CA THR A 213 26.88 8.50 -12.19
C THR A 213 25.97 9.14 -13.25
N SER A 214 26.35 10.29 -13.79
CA SER A 214 25.54 11.00 -14.80
C SER A 214 25.45 10.32 -16.16
N SER A 215 26.46 9.53 -16.51
CA SER A 215 26.51 8.79 -17.79
C SER A 215 26.14 7.32 -17.64
N CYS A 216 25.70 6.89 -16.46
CA CYS A 216 25.33 5.51 -16.19
C CYS A 216 24.11 5.10 -17.03
N ASN A 217 24.30 4.08 -17.87
CA ASN A 217 23.25 3.44 -18.64
C ASN A 217 23.54 1.94 -18.72
N THR A 218 23.15 1.21 -17.69
CA THR A 218 23.42 -0.22 -17.49
C THR A 218 22.14 -1.05 -17.63
N THR A 219 22.27 -2.34 -17.95
CA THR A 219 21.13 -3.27 -17.87
C THR A 219 20.73 -3.50 -16.41
N LEU A 220 19.57 -4.12 -16.17
CA LEU A 220 19.15 -4.45 -14.80
C LEU A 220 20.12 -5.44 -14.15
N ASP A 221 20.56 -6.44 -14.90
CA ASP A 221 21.46 -7.49 -14.40
C ASP A 221 22.87 -6.95 -14.13
N ASP A 222 23.41 -6.11 -15.01
CA ASP A 222 24.72 -5.48 -14.79
C ASP A 222 24.72 -4.57 -13.56
N GLU A 223 23.62 -3.84 -13.34
CA GLU A 223 23.49 -2.97 -12.17
C GLU A 223 23.35 -3.79 -10.88
N PHE A 224 22.63 -4.91 -10.93
CA PHE A 224 22.54 -5.83 -9.80
C PHE A 224 23.92 -6.41 -9.44
N ILE A 225 24.69 -6.88 -10.43
CA ILE A 225 26.06 -7.37 -10.22
C ILE A 225 26.96 -6.26 -9.66
N TYR A 226 26.80 -5.04 -10.15
CA TYR A 226 27.52 -3.88 -9.63
C TYR A 226 27.22 -3.67 -8.14
N TRP A 227 25.96 -3.70 -7.72
CA TRP A 227 25.57 -3.54 -6.32
C TRP A 227 26.09 -4.70 -5.44
N GLU A 228 26.01 -5.94 -5.92
CA GLU A 228 26.57 -7.11 -5.23
C GLU A 228 28.08 -7.01 -5.04
N SER A 229 28.81 -6.39 -5.98
CA SER A 229 30.27 -6.21 -5.86
C SER A 229 30.68 -5.36 -4.64
N PHE A 230 29.76 -4.55 -4.11
CA PHE A 230 29.94 -3.76 -2.87
C PHE A 230 29.34 -4.42 -1.63
N ASN A 231 29.00 -5.72 -1.69
CA ASN A 231 28.32 -6.48 -0.64
C ASN A 231 26.96 -5.89 -0.23
N LEU A 232 26.23 -5.29 -1.17
CA LEU A 232 24.86 -4.89 -0.94
C LEU A 232 23.94 -6.08 -1.19
N SER A 233 22.97 -6.32 -0.31
CA SER A 233 22.10 -7.50 -0.38
C SER A 233 20.61 -7.20 -0.28
N THR A 234 20.25 -6.02 0.24
CA THR A 234 18.86 -5.68 0.55
C THR A 234 18.59 -4.21 0.26
N PHE A 235 17.32 -3.87 0.03
CA PHE A 235 16.85 -2.49 -0.12
C PHE A 235 15.70 -2.24 0.87
N HIS A 236 16.05 -1.83 2.09
CA HIS A 236 15.10 -1.53 3.16
C HIS A 236 14.93 -0.02 3.32
N VAL A 237 13.72 0.46 3.06
CA VAL A 237 13.31 1.84 3.35
C VAL A 237 12.64 1.92 4.73
N LEU A 238 12.60 3.11 5.31
CA LEU A 238 11.78 3.41 6.47
C LEU A 238 10.34 3.46 6.00
N ASP A 239 9.53 2.49 6.43
CA ASP A 239 8.10 2.51 6.15
C ASP A 239 7.31 2.62 7.45
N GLY A 240 6.41 3.59 7.49
CA GLY A 240 5.30 3.62 8.43
C GLY A 240 5.59 3.85 9.90
N LEU A 241 6.63 4.56 10.32
CA LEU A 241 6.76 4.98 11.72
C LEU A 241 6.43 6.47 11.88
N LEU A 242 5.36 6.77 12.63
CA LEU A 242 5.01 8.11 13.08
C LEU A 242 5.40 8.24 14.56
N SER A 243 6.37 9.09 14.87
CA SER A 243 6.70 9.44 16.24
C SER A 243 6.13 10.82 16.61
N PHE A 244 5.42 10.92 17.73
CA PHE A 244 4.98 12.19 18.30
C PHE A 244 5.21 12.23 19.81
N HIS A 245 5.44 13.41 20.37
CA HIS A 245 5.60 13.61 21.80
C HIS A 245 4.35 14.23 22.40
N TYR A 246 3.91 13.70 23.54
CA TYR A 246 2.85 14.29 24.35
C TYR A 246 3.23 14.18 25.83
N HIS A 247 3.42 15.34 26.47
CA HIS A 247 4.06 15.46 27.80
C HIS A 247 5.41 14.70 27.83
N ASP A 248 5.65 13.89 28.87
CA ASP A 248 6.89 13.11 29.06
C ASP A 248 6.87 11.75 28.34
N THR A 249 5.95 11.56 27.39
CA THR A 249 5.79 10.29 26.65
C THR A 249 6.00 10.48 25.15
N MET A 250 6.98 9.76 24.60
CA MET A 250 7.13 9.60 23.15
C MET A 250 6.23 8.46 22.70
N TYR A 251 5.34 8.73 21.75
CA TYR A 251 4.52 7.74 21.09
C TYR A 251 5.13 7.43 19.73
N VAL A 252 5.31 6.15 19.43
CA VAL A 252 5.69 5.68 18.10
C VAL A 252 4.58 4.77 17.59
N PHE A 253 3.93 5.23 16.55
CA PHE A 253 2.91 4.50 15.84
C PHE A 253 3.53 3.88 14.59
N ASP A 254 3.64 2.55 14.59
CA ASP A 254 3.88 1.78 13.38
C ASP A 254 2.56 1.70 12.59
N ILE A 255 2.42 2.58 11.60
CA ILE A 255 1.31 2.70 10.66
C ILE A 255 1.12 1.39 9.88
N LYS A 256 2.18 0.62 9.62
CA LYS A 256 2.09 -0.60 8.81
C LYS A 256 1.56 -1.77 9.63
N SER A 257 1.96 -1.86 10.91
CA SER A 257 1.43 -2.86 11.82
C SER A 257 0.23 -2.39 12.66
N TRP A 258 -0.16 -1.12 12.55
CA TRP A 258 -1.15 -0.45 13.41
C TRP A 258 -0.85 -0.59 14.91
N LYS A 259 0.45 -0.64 15.27
CA LYS A 259 0.88 -0.77 16.66
C LYS A 259 1.33 0.58 17.21
N LEU A 260 0.77 0.96 18.35
CA LEU A 260 1.20 2.13 19.11
C LEU A 260 2.11 1.67 20.25
N HIS A 261 3.32 2.22 20.28
CA HIS A 261 4.27 2.08 21.37
C HIS A 261 4.38 3.40 22.11
N ALA A 262 4.36 3.37 23.44
CA ALA A 262 4.46 4.56 24.29
C ALA A 262 5.71 4.44 25.18
N PHE A 263 6.51 5.50 25.23
CA PHE A 263 7.78 5.55 25.95
C PHE A 263 7.79 6.70 26.92
N GLN A 264 7.66 6.39 28.21
CA GLN A 264 7.87 7.38 29.26
C GLN A 264 9.35 7.60 29.48
N HIS A 265 9.73 8.87 29.58
CA HIS A 265 11.07 9.31 29.91
C HIS A 265 11.51 8.66 31.25
N GLY A 266 12.62 7.90 31.25
CA GLY A 266 13.18 7.27 32.46
C GLY A 266 13.07 5.74 32.57
N ILE A 267 12.40 5.03 31.66
CA ILE A 267 12.36 3.55 31.65
C ILE A 267 13.03 3.02 30.37
N SER A 268 14.36 3.02 30.36
CA SER A 268 15.23 2.55 29.26
C SER A 268 15.09 1.04 28.94
N GLY A 269 14.27 0.29 29.69
CA GLY A 269 14.20 -1.17 29.61
C GLY A 269 13.09 -1.78 28.73
N ALA A 270 12.11 -0.99 28.26
CA ALA A 270 10.86 -1.53 27.71
C ALA A 270 10.75 -1.57 26.18
N LEU A 271 11.75 -1.09 25.44
CA LEU A 271 11.70 -1.13 23.98
C LEU A 271 12.12 -2.52 23.48
N ASP A 272 11.28 -3.15 22.66
CA ASP A 272 11.68 -4.37 21.94
C ASP A 272 12.98 -4.07 21.18
N LYS A 273 13.96 -4.97 21.27
CA LYS A 273 15.32 -4.75 20.75
C LYS A 273 15.29 -4.31 19.29
N ARG A 274 14.33 -4.79 18.49
CA ARG A 274 14.16 -4.42 17.08
C ARG A 274 13.88 -2.92 16.87
N LEU A 275 13.04 -2.32 17.72
CA LEU A 275 12.67 -0.90 17.63
C LEU A 275 13.78 0.03 18.12
N GLN A 276 14.60 -0.40 19.10
CA GLN A 276 15.80 0.34 19.53
C GLN A 276 16.80 0.55 18.40
N LEU A 277 16.84 -0.34 17.41
CA LEU A 277 17.77 -0.23 16.28
C LEU A 277 17.21 0.62 15.12
N ALA A 278 15.88 0.70 15.00
CA ALA A 278 15.19 1.34 13.89
C ALA A 278 14.99 2.85 14.11
N ILE A 279 14.82 3.27 15.36
CA ILE A 279 14.48 4.66 15.69
C ILE A 279 15.73 5.35 16.23
N PRO A 280 16.19 6.47 15.64
CA PRO A 280 17.21 7.31 16.24
C PRO A 280 16.63 7.97 17.49
N LEU A 281 16.64 7.26 18.61
CA LEU A 281 16.39 7.88 19.90
C LEU A 281 17.63 8.71 20.25
N PRO A 282 17.51 10.03 20.51
CA PRO A 282 18.59 10.77 21.10
C PRO A 282 18.89 10.14 22.46
N ASN A 283 20.14 9.70 22.66
CA ASN A 283 20.56 9.08 23.92
C ASN A 283 20.64 10.10 25.08
N GLU A 284 20.36 11.37 24.83
CA GLU A 284 20.46 12.44 25.82
C GLU A 284 19.39 13.50 25.55
N TYR A 285 18.35 13.48 26.38
CA TYR A 285 17.73 14.65 26.99
C TYR A 285 17.32 14.25 28.40
#